data_AF-A0A355GJ62-F1
#
_entry.id   AF-A0A355GJ62-F1
#
_cell.length_a   1.000
_cell.length_b   1.000
_cell.length_c   1.000
_cell.angle_alpha   90.00
_cell.angle_beta   90.00
_cell.angle_gamma   90.00
#
_symmetry.space_group_name_H-M   'P 1'
#
loop_
_entity.id
_entity.type
_entity.pdbx_description
1 polymer ?
#
loop_
_entity_poly.entity_id
_entity_poly.type
_entity_poly.pdbx_seq_one_letter_code
_entity_poly.pdbx_strand_id
1 'polypeptide(L)'
;MTEETISKKILLSGYTIPFLLVFYVMTVGPAFAFMHDSTWRLMYPEYQRILVVIYTPLTFCAAQNKYLTDIFWAYLKFCNGYI
;
A
#
# COMPACT_ATOMS: atom_id res chain seq x y z
N MET A 1 6.84 -28.03 -24.11
CA MET A 1 7.15 -26.78 -23.39
C MET A 1 8.59 -26.89 -22.93
N THR A 2 9.52 -26.10 -23.48
CA THR A 2 10.97 -26.25 -23.26
C THR A 2 11.39 -25.66 -21.92
N GLU A 3 12.44 -26.21 -21.30
CA GLU A 3 12.97 -25.79 -19.98
C GLU A 3 13.27 -24.28 -19.90
N GLU A 4 13.74 -23.68 -20.99
CA GLU A 4 13.96 -22.22 -21.08
C GLU A 4 12.69 -21.40 -20.86
N THR A 5 11.54 -21.91 -21.33
CA THR A 5 10.25 -21.22 -21.18
C THR A 5 9.76 -21.28 -19.73
N ILE A 6 10.06 -22.37 -19.02
CA ILE A 6 9.73 -22.53 -17.60
C ILE A 6 10.60 -21.60 -16.75
N SER A 7 11.91 -21.55 -17.03
CA SER A 7 12.86 -20.67 -16.34
C SER A 7 12.48 -19.18 -16.46
N LYS A 8 12.12 -18.72 -17.67
CA LYS A 8 11.67 -17.33 -17.90
C LYS A 8 10.37 -16.99 -17.17
N LYS A 9 9.42 -17.93 -17.07
CA LYS A 9 8.16 -17.73 -16.33
C LYS A 9 8.40 -17.63 -14.82
N ILE A 10 9.30 -18.44 -14.27
CA ILE A 10 9.68 -18.40 -12.85
C ILE A 10 10.40 -17.08 -12.52
N LEU A 11 11.29 -16.62 -13.39
CA LEU A 11 11.93 -15.31 -13.24
C LEU A 11 10.89 -14.19 -13.27
N LEU A 12 9.97 -14.22 -14.24
CA LEU A 12 8.92 -13.21 -14.36
C LEU A 12 8.04 -13.18 -13.10
N SER A 13 7.57 -14.32 -12.61
CA SER A 13 6.78 -14.37 -11.37
C SER A 13 7.59 -13.93 -10.16
N GLY A 14 8.86 -14.31 -10.08
CA GLY A 14 9.80 -13.92 -9.03
C GLY A 14 9.97 -12.40 -8.92
N TYR A 15 9.95 -11.66 -10.02
CA TYR A 15 9.97 -10.18 -10.02
C TYR A 15 8.59 -9.54 -9.90
N THR A 16 7.55 -10.19 -10.44
CA THR A 16 6.19 -9.64 -10.44
C THR A 16 5.62 -9.55 -9.03
N ILE A 17 5.82 -10.56 -8.20
CA ILE A 17 5.31 -10.58 -6.82
C ILE A 17 5.86 -9.41 -5.98
N PRO A 18 7.18 -9.20 -5.87
CA PRO A 18 7.71 -8.07 -5.11
C PRO A 18 7.31 -6.73 -5.75
N PHE A 19 7.24 -6.64 -7.07
CA PHE A 19 6.76 -5.44 -7.74
C PHE A 19 5.31 -5.10 -7.36
N LEU A 20 4.42 -6.08 -7.36
CA LEU A 20 3.02 -5.90 -6.96
C LEU A 20 2.89 -5.51 -5.49
N LEU A 21 3.73 -6.07 -4.61
CA LEU A 21 3.77 -5.69 -3.20
C LEU A 21 4.21 -4.24 -3.01
N VAL A 22 5.28 -3.82 -3.68
CA VAL A 22 5.73 -2.41 -3.64
C VAL A 22 4.66 -1.49 -4.18
N PHE A 23 4.05 -1.85 -5.31
CA PHE A 23 2.94 -1.09 -5.88
C PHE A 23 1.78 -0.96 -4.90
N TYR A 24 1.35 -2.05 -4.28
CA TYR A 24 0.30 -2.06 -3.26
C TYR A 24 0.61 -1.18 -2.04
N VAL A 25 1.86 -1.19 -1.55
CA VAL A 25 2.29 -0.29 -0.47
C VAL A 25 2.24 1.16 -0.93
N MET A 26 2.65 1.45 -2.16
CA MET A 26 2.63 2.80 -2.72
C MET A 26 1.21 3.34 -3.00
N THR A 27 0.20 2.49 -3.14
CA THR A 27 -1.17 2.98 -3.40
C THR A 27 -1.90 3.44 -2.15
N VAL A 28 -1.47 3.05 -0.94
CA VAL A 28 -2.17 3.42 0.31
C VAL A 28 -2.14 4.93 0.57
N GLY A 29 -1.04 5.60 0.22
CA GLY A 29 -0.87 7.04 0.45
C GLY A 29 -1.86 7.87 -0.37
N PRO A 30 -1.86 7.76 -1.71
CA PRO A 30 -2.83 8.42 -2.56
C PRO A 30 -4.27 8.03 -2.24
N ALA A 31 -4.54 6.75 -1.94
CA ALA A 31 -5.87 6.30 -1.56
C ALA A 31 -6.34 6.94 -0.24
N PHE A 32 -5.43 7.11 0.72
CA PHE A 32 -5.73 7.78 1.98
C PHE A 32 -5.99 9.28 1.79
N ALA A 33 -5.16 9.95 0.98
CA ALA A 33 -5.30 11.37 0.64
C ALA A 33 -6.56 11.66 -0.20
N PHE A 34 -7.03 10.70 -1.00
CA PHE A 34 -8.31 10.83 -1.69
C PHE A 34 -9.50 10.77 -0.72
N MET A 35 -9.36 10.05 0.39
CA MET A 35 -10.43 9.81 1.36
C MET A 35 -10.53 10.86 2.45
N HIS A 36 -9.42 11.55 2.73
CA HIS A 36 -9.32 12.50 3.82
C HIS A 36 -8.97 13.86 3.28
N ASP A 37 -9.59 14.89 3.85
CA ASP A 37 -9.16 16.27 3.61
C ASP A 37 -7.80 16.54 4.30
N SER A 38 -7.23 17.70 3.98
CA SER A 38 -6.12 18.38 4.65
C SER A 38 -6.28 18.58 6.16
N THR A 39 -7.38 18.14 6.76
CA THR A 39 -7.63 18.14 8.21
C THR A 39 -7.82 16.73 8.78
N TRP A 40 -7.48 15.68 8.02
CA TRP A 40 -7.70 14.27 8.35
C TRP A 40 -9.18 13.91 8.55
N ARG A 41 -10.10 14.71 8.02
CA ARG A 41 -11.53 14.44 8.05
C ARG A 41 -11.92 13.60 6.85
N LEU A 42 -12.69 12.55 7.10
CA LEU A 42 -13.19 11.64 6.08
C LEU A 42 -14.19 12.37 5.17
N MET A 43 -13.91 12.40 3.86
CA MET A 43 -14.76 13.05 2.86
C MET A 43 -15.80 12.09 2.25
N TYR A 44 -15.43 10.81 2.09
CA TYR A 44 -16.27 9.79 1.45
C TYR A 44 -16.48 8.57 2.37
N PRO A 45 -17.37 8.68 3.37
CA PRO A 45 -17.58 7.60 4.34
C PRO A 45 -18.01 6.27 3.72
N GLU A 46 -18.69 6.30 2.58
CA GLU A 46 -19.14 5.12 1.85
C GLU A 46 -18.00 4.21 1.38
N TYR A 47 -16.81 4.75 1.10
CA TYR A 47 -15.65 3.97 0.65
C TYR A 47 -14.70 3.60 1.79
N GLN A 48 -14.94 4.08 3.01
CA GLN A 48 -14.04 3.84 4.13
C GLN A 48 -13.90 2.34 4.42
N ARG A 49 -15.02 1.62 4.42
CA ARG A 49 -15.04 0.19 4.74
C ARG A 49 -14.19 -0.61 3.75
N ILE A 50 -14.30 -0.34 2.46
CA ILE A 50 -13.59 -1.12 1.45
C ILE A 50 -12.09 -0.83 1.50
N LEU A 51 -11.70 0.43 1.72
CA LEU A 51 -10.29 0.79 1.82
C LEU A 51 -9.63 0.26 3.09
N VAL A 52 -10.35 0.29 4.21
CA VAL A 52 -9.87 -0.36 5.44
C VAL A 52 -9.63 -1.85 5.18
N VAL A 53 -10.57 -2.56 4.56
CA VAL A 53 -10.40 -3.99 4.26
C VAL A 53 -9.20 -4.24 3.35
N ILE A 54 -9.05 -3.46 2.28
CA ILE A 54 -7.94 -3.61 1.31
C ILE A 54 -6.59 -3.38 1.99
N TYR A 55 -6.48 -2.38 2.86
CA TYR A 55 -5.21 -1.98 3.48
C TYR A 55 -4.99 -2.52 4.90
N THR A 56 -5.92 -3.30 5.45
CA THR A 56 -5.77 -3.95 6.77
C THR A 56 -4.49 -4.78 6.89
N PRO A 57 -4.09 -5.59 5.89
CA PRO A 57 -2.83 -6.33 5.99
C PRO A 57 -1.61 -5.41 6.12
N LEU A 58 -1.61 -4.28 5.40
CA LEU A 58 -0.52 -3.32 5.44
C LEU A 58 -0.44 -2.60 6.78
N THR A 59 -1.58 -2.13 7.31
CA THR A 59 -1.62 -1.48 8.63
C THR A 59 -1.24 -2.45 9.74
N PHE A 60 -1.65 -3.72 9.63
CA PHE A 60 -1.26 -4.77 10.57
C PHE A 60 0.26 -5.00 10.55
N CYS A 61 0.87 -5.11 9.37
CA CYS A 61 2.32 -5.25 9.23
C CYS A 61 3.08 -4.04 9.78
N ALA A 62 2.61 -2.82 9.48
CA ALA A 62 3.23 -1.59 9.99
C ALA A 62 3.19 -1.53 11.53
N ALA A 63 2.09 -1.98 12.15
CA ALA A 63 1.90 -1.98 13.59
C ALA A 63 2.81 -2.95 14.36
N GLN A 64 3.44 -3.93 13.68
CA GLN A 64 4.35 -4.87 14.33
C GLN A 64 5.68 -4.24 14.77
N ASN A 65 6.02 -3.07 14.21
CA ASN A 65 7.31 -2.43 14.49
C ASN A 65 7.15 -0.91 14.53
N LYS A 66 7.69 -0.28 15.58
CA LYS A 66 7.63 1.18 15.75
C LYS A 66 8.22 1.94 14.55
N TYR A 67 9.37 1.52 14.02
CA TYR A 67 9.97 2.17 12.86
C TYR A 67 9.09 2.07 11.62
N LEU A 68 8.45 0.91 11.39
CA LEU A 68 7.52 0.74 10.27
C LEU A 68 6.26 1.58 10.46
N THR A 69 5.74 1.65 11.68
CA THR A 69 4.62 2.51 12.04
C THR A 69 4.95 3.97 11.77
N ASP A 70 6.11 4.45 12.23
CA ASP A 70 6.54 5.84 12.06
C ASP A 70 6.72 6.20 10.58
N ILE A 71 7.35 5.33 9.78
CA ILE A 71 7.52 5.52 8.34
C ILE A 71 6.17 5.48 7.62
N PHE A 72 5.27 4.57 7.99
CA PHE A 72 3.94 4.46 7.41
C PHE A 72 3.14 5.75 7.62
N TRP A 73 3.11 6.28 8.84
CA TRP A 73 2.44 7.55 9.12
C TRP A 73 3.10 8.74 8.44
N ALA A 74 4.43 8.79 8.38
CA ALA A 74 5.15 9.83 7.65
C ALA A 74 4.79 9.81 6.15
N TYR A 75 4.69 8.62 5.56
CA TYR A 75 4.26 8.45 4.17
C TYR A 75 2.82 8.93 3.95
N LEU A 76 1.88 8.57 4.82
CA LEU A 76 0.50 9.05 4.72
C LEU A 76 0.41 10.58 4.86
N LYS A 77 1.16 11.17 5.79
CA LYS A 77 1.24 12.64 5.96
C LYS A 77 1.75 13.33 4.70
N PHE A 78 2.83 12.81 4.14
CA PHE A 78 3.41 13.32 2.89
C PHE A 78 2.38 13.29 1.76
N CYS A 79 1.69 12.17 1.57
CA CYS A 79 0.66 12.05 0.53
C CYS A 79 -0.56 12.94 0.77
N ASN A 80 -0.94 13.18 2.03
CA ASN A 80 -2.07 14.04 2.38
C ASN A 80 -1.73 15.54 2.36
N GLY A 81 -0.51 15.92 1.96
CA GLY A 81 -0.08 17.32 1.90
C GLY A 81 0.21 17.97 3.26
N TYR A 82 0.34 17.18 4.32
CA TYR A 82 0.87 17.65 5.60
C TYR A 82 2.41 17.63 5.54
N ILE A 83 3.00 18.80 5.33
CA ILE A 83 4.46 19.04 5.42
C ILE A 83 4.72 19.98 6.60
#